data_AF-A0A8J8DGR4-F1
#
_entry.id   AF-A0A8J8DGR4-F1
#
_cell.length_a   1.000
_cell.length_b   1.000
_cell.length_c   1.000
_cell.angle_alpha   90.00
_cell.angle_beta   90.00
_cell.angle_gamma   90.00
#
_symmetry.space_group_name_H-M   'P 1'
#
loop_
_entity.id
_entity.type
_entity.pdbx_description
1 polymer ?
#
loop_
_entity_poly.entity_id
_entity_poly.type
_entity_poly.pdbx_seq_one_letter_code
_entity_poly.pdbx_strand_id
1 'polypeptide(L)'
;MRISYETEFRLKVLLIVLIFGILIFRIIYYPILTHKTVPYGVAAPKGQIVLLENITLGNYTWENAVDMQKHLILKGGEDYGNSVLLEIQTPGWCADVAFWDGEKFIVSEKCRRRLAISKYFFVITSAMYWYVEPGYHLIFYKPDGKPERYELVNFTVTYGEKTDWGAFKVAYGKS
;
A
#
# COMPACT_ATOMS: atom_id res chain seq x y z
N MET A 1 32.32 54.30 -15.05
CA MET A 1 33.52 53.44 -14.96
C MET A 1 33.49 52.46 -16.12
N ARG A 2 34.44 52.54 -17.06
CA ARG A 2 34.61 51.51 -18.09
C ARG A 2 35.27 50.30 -17.44
N ILE A 3 34.58 49.17 -17.44
CA ILE A 3 35.12 47.91 -16.96
C ILE A 3 36.25 47.51 -17.92
N SER A 4 37.41 47.13 -17.39
CA SER A 4 38.52 46.63 -18.21
C SER A 4 38.06 45.36 -18.94
N TYR A 5 38.48 45.20 -20.21
CA TYR A 5 38.13 44.05 -21.04
C TYR A 5 38.42 42.70 -20.34
N GLU A 6 39.52 42.63 -19.57
CA GLU A 6 39.84 41.44 -18.78
C GLU A 6 38.83 41.17 -17.65
N THR A 7 38.33 42.22 -17.00
CA THR A 7 37.32 42.11 -15.95
C THR A 7 35.97 41.68 -16.53
N GLU A 8 35.61 42.21 -17.70
CA GLU A 8 34.39 41.82 -18.42
C GLU A 8 34.46 40.35 -18.89
N PHE A 9 35.61 39.92 -19.42
CA PHE A 9 35.84 38.55 -19.84
C PHE A 9 35.77 37.57 -18.66
N ARG A 10 36.43 37.87 -17.54
CA ARG A 10 36.37 37.06 -16.31
C ARG A 10 34.94 36.93 -15.81
N LEU A 11 34.16 38.02 -15.83
CA LEU A 11 32.76 38.00 -15.40
C LEU A 11 31.91 37.09 -16.29
N LYS A 12 32.08 37.15 -17.61
CA LYS A 12 31.36 36.29 -18.57
C LYS A 12 31.69 34.81 -18.36
N VAL A 13 32.98 34.48 -18.19
CA VAL A 13 33.42 33.10 -17.93
C VAL A 13 32.84 32.58 -16.61
N LEU A 14 32.88 33.39 -15.55
CA LEU A 14 32.36 33.01 -14.23
C LEU A 14 30.84 32.78 -14.29
N LEU A 15 30.12 33.61 -15.03
CA LEU A 15 28.68 33.47 -15.23
C LEU A 15 28.32 32.21 -16.03
N ILE A 16 29.10 31.87 -17.06
CA ILE A 16 28.95 30.61 -17.81
C ILE A 16 29.21 29.41 -16.90
N VAL A 17 30.31 29.40 -16.15
CA VAL A 17 30.65 28.32 -15.21
C VAL A 17 29.56 28.15 -14.15
N LEU A 18 29.01 29.25 -13.62
CA LEU A 18 27.90 29.22 -12.67
C LEU A 18 26.64 28.59 -13.28
N ILE A 19 26.26 28.98 -14.50
CA ILE A 19 25.09 28.43 -15.20
C ILE A 19 25.27 26.92 -15.42
N PHE A 20 26.43 26.49 -15.92
CA PHE A 20 26.72 25.07 -16.13
C PHE A 20 26.76 24.30 -14.81
N GLY A 21 27.34 24.87 -13.75
CA GLY A 21 27.35 24.27 -12.41
C GLY A 21 25.94 24.06 -11.85
N ILE A 22 25.05 25.06 -11.99
CA ILE A 22 23.65 24.95 -11.58
C ILE A 22 22.92 23.90 -12.41
N LEU A 23 23.14 23.86 -13.74
CA LEU A 23 22.54 22.86 -14.63
C LEU A 23 22.96 21.44 -14.25
N ILE A 24 24.25 21.21 -14.05
CA ILE A 24 24.79 19.90 -13.62
C ILE A 24 24.21 19.51 -12.25
N PHE A 25 24.16 20.46 -11.30
CA PHE A 25 23.56 20.22 -10.00
C PHE A 25 22.08 19.83 -10.12
N ARG A 26 21.31 20.52 -10.97
CA ARG A 26 19.87 20.27 -11.12
C ARG A 26 19.53 18.99 -11.88
N ILE A 27 20.36 18.60 -12.85
CA ILE A 27 20.11 17.42 -13.70
C ILE A 27 20.66 16.14 -13.06
N ILE A 28 21.82 16.22 -12.40
CA ILE A 28 22.52 15.03 -11.89
C ILE A 28 22.30 14.90 -10.39
N TYR A 29 22.65 15.93 -9.61
CA TYR A 29 22.67 15.81 -8.15
C TYR A 29 21.28 15.89 -7.52
N TYR A 30 20.42 16.79 -8.01
CA TYR A 30 19.09 16.99 -7.45
C TYR A 30 18.21 15.73 -7.55
N PRO A 31 18.15 15.00 -8.68
CA PRO A 31 17.45 13.72 -8.73
C PRO A 31 18.09 12.69 -7.80
N ILE A 32 19.40 12.54 -7.76
CA ILE A 32 20.04 11.54 -6.89
C ILE A 32 19.75 11.79 -5.39
N LEU A 33 19.69 13.06 -4.96
CA LEU A 33 19.37 13.43 -3.59
C LEU A 33 17.87 13.31 -3.25
N THR A 34 16.99 13.41 -4.26
CA THR A 34 15.53 13.43 -4.06
C THR A 34 14.84 12.12 -4.45
N HIS A 35 15.51 11.25 -5.22
CA HIS A 35 14.91 10.07 -5.82
C HIS A 35 15.13 8.85 -4.94
N LYS A 36 14.32 8.77 -3.87
CA LYS A 36 14.03 7.52 -3.16
C LYS A 36 12.56 7.48 -2.74
N THR A 37 11.65 7.59 -3.69
CA THR A 37 10.27 7.21 -3.43
C THR A 37 10.12 5.72 -3.71
N VAL A 38 9.84 4.95 -2.65
CA VAL A 38 9.46 3.54 -2.80
C VAL A 38 8.17 3.53 -3.62
N PRO A 39 8.12 2.85 -4.78
CA PRO A 39 6.95 2.90 -5.64
C PRO A 39 5.77 2.27 -4.92
N TYR A 40 4.60 2.89 -5.09
CA TYR A 40 3.38 2.37 -4.50
C TYR A 40 3.02 1.00 -5.10
N GLY A 41 2.54 0.08 -4.27
CA GLY A 41 1.95 -1.17 -4.72
C GLY A 41 1.73 -2.18 -3.61
N VAL A 42 1.25 -3.35 -3.98
CA VAL A 42 1.09 -4.48 -3.06
C VAL A 42 2.45 -5.16 -2.94
N ALA A 43 2.97 -5.31 -1.73
CA ALA A 43 4.14 -6.13 -1.46
C ALA A 43 3.75 -7.59 -1.22
N ALA A 44 2.65 -7.80 -0.48
CA ALA A 44 2.06 -9.10 -0.22
C ALA A 44 0.53 -9.01 -0.04
N PRO A 45 -0.22 -10.08 -0.32
CA PRO A 45 0.22 -11.34 -0.92
C PRO A 45 0.29 -11.26 -2.46
N LYS A 46 1.29 -11.94 -3.05
CA LYS A 46 1.46 -12.11 -4.50
C LYS A 46 1.48 -13.60 -4.89
N GLY A 47 0.35 -14.26 -4.73
CA GLY A 47 0.16 -15.69 -4.99
C GLY A 47 0.48 -16.60 -3.80
N GLN A 48 0.68 -16.04 -2.61
CA GLN A 48 0.92 -16.79 -1.38
C GLN A 48 -0.26 -17.73 -1.09
N ILE A 49 0.04 -18.92 -0.58
CA ILE A 49 -0.98 -19.83 -0.03
C ILE A 49 -1.26 -19.40 1.41
N VAL A 50 -2.52 -19.07 1.68
CA VAL A 50 -3.01 -18.66 3.00
C VAL A 50 -4.00 -19.70 3.49
N LEU A 51 -3.91 -20.03 4.79
CA LEU A 51 -4.80 -21.02 5.38
C LEU A 51 -6.15 -20.40 5.72
N LEU A 52 -7.20 -21.14 5.44
CA LEU A 52 -8.56 -20.82 5.87
C LEU A 52 -8.70 -21.17 7.33
N GLU A 53 -9.21 -20.22 8.11
CA GLU A 53 -9.40 -20.36 9.55
C GLU A 53 -10.81 -19.94 9.94
N ASN A 54 -11.30 -20.48 11.06
CA ASN A 54 -12.50 -19.97 11.71
C ASN A 54 -12.09 -18.83 12.63
N ILE A 55 -12.45 -17.62 12.26
CA ILE A 55 -12.02 -16.40 12.95
C ILE A 55 -13.14 -15.93 13.85
N THR A 56 -12.84 -15.69 15.13
CA THR A 56 -13.79 -15.15 16.11
C THR A 56 -13.20 -13.89 16.73
N LEU A 57 -13.88 -12.75 16.54
CA LEU A 57 -13.51 -11.46 17.13
C LEU A 57 -14.70 -10.93 17.93
N GLY A 58 -14.58 -10.98 19.26
CA GLY A 58 -15.70 -10.65 20.14
C GLY A 58 -16.92 -11.54 19.84
N ASN A 59 -18.03 -10.92 19.43
CA ASN A 59 -19.29 -11.61 19.10
C ASN A 59 -19.43 -11.96 17.61
N TYR A 60 -18.42 -11.69 16.79
CA TYR A 60 -18.44 -11.93 15.35
C TYR A 60 -17.63 -13.17 15.01
N THR A 61 -18.19 -14.01 14.15
CA THR A 61 -17.56 -15.25 13.68
C THR A 61 -17.59 -15.29 12.16
N TRP A 62 -16.46 -15.70 11.58
CA TRP A 62 -16.32 -15.95 10.15
C TRP A 62 -15.77 -17.36 9.97
N GLU A 63 -16.48 -18.18 9.22
CA GLU A 63 -16.07 -19.55 8.92
C GLU A 63 -15.28 -19.59 7.61
N ASN A 64 -14.21 -20.39 7.58
CA ASN A 64 -13.36 -20.55 6.39
C ASN A 64 -12.97 -19.21 5.77
N ALA A 65 -12.42 -18.33 6.60
CA ALA A 65 -12.08 -16.97 6.24
C ALA A 65 -10.57 -16.75 6.32
N VAL A 66 -10.11 -15.63 5.76
CA VAL A 66 -8.73 -15.20 5.79
C VAL A 66 -8.65 -13.82 6.41
N ASP A 67 -7.95 -13.70 7.54
CA ASP A 67 -7.60 -12.40 8.10
C ASP A 67 -6.36 -11.84 7.42
N MET A 68 -6.52 -10.72 6.73
CA MET A 68 -5.43 -10.07 6.03
C MET A 68 -4.48 -9.29 6.94
N GLN A 69 -4.73 -9.21 8.25
CA GLN A 69 -3.88 -8.48 9.20
C GLN A 69 -2.39 -8.82 9.07
N LYS A 70 -2.07 -10.11 8.87
CA LYS A 70 -0.67 -10.60 8.74
C LYS A 70 -0.23 -10.86 7.30
N HIS A 71 -1.11 -10.64 6.33
CA HIS A 71 -0.90 -11.06 4.94
C HIS A 71 -0.89 -9.89 3.96
N LEU A 72 -1.69 -8.86 4.21
CA LEU A 72 -1.71 -7.65 3.40
C LEU A 72 -0.57 -6.73 3.82
N ILE A 73 0.36 -6.54 2.90
CA ILE A 73 1.46 -5.58 3.05
C ILE A 73 1.46 -4.72 1.80
N LEU A 74 1.31 -3.41 1.98
CA LEU A 74 1.52 -2.45 0.91
C LEU A 74 2.93 -1.85 1.03
N LYS A 75 3.38 -1.20 -0.02
CA LYS A 75 4.59 -0.38 -0.01
C LYS A 75 4.31 0.92 -0.73
N GLY A 76 5.00 1.99 -0.34
CA GLY A 76 4.84 3.29 -0.98
C GLY A 76 5.42 4.41 -0.12
N GLY A 77 6.24 5.26 -0.72
CA GLY A 77 6.84 6.42 -0.03
C GLY A 77 6.14 7.75 -0.34
N GLU A 78 5.27 7.79 -1.35
CA GLU A 78 4.55 9.00 -1.75
C GLU A 78 3.21 9.08 -1.02
N ASP A 79 2.82 10.30 -0.66
CA ASP A 79 1.54 10.57 -0.01
C ASP A 79 0.53 11.07 -1.05
N TYR A 80 -0.48 10.25 -1.32
CA TYR A 80 -1.57 10.55 -2.25
C TYR A 80 -2.89 10.86 -1.52
N GLY A 81 -2.87 11.02 -0.20
CA GLY A 81 -4.04 11.33 0.62
C GLY A 81 -4.31 10.29 1.72
N ASN A 82 -5.54 10.28 2.24
CA ASN A 82 -5.88 9.53 3.46
C ASN A 82 -6.68 8.24 3.22
N SER A 83 -6.92 7.85 1.97
CA SER A 83 -7.76 6.70 1.64
C SER A 83 -7.11 5.81 0.60
N VAL A 84 -7.13 4.51 0.86
CA VAL A 84 -6.67 3.42 0.01
C VAL A 84 -7.91 2.63 -0.41
N LEU A 85 -8.15 2.55 -1.71
CA LEU A 85 -9.29 1.81 -2.24
C LEU A 85 -8.87 0.36 -2.52
N LEU A 86 -9.50 -0.59 -1.84
CA LEU A 86 -9.34 -2.02 -2.09
C LEU A 86 -10.56 -2.57 -2.82
N GLU A 87 -10.34 -3.33 -3.90
CA GLU A 87 -11.42 -3.92 -4.68
C GLU A 87 -11.17 -5.40 -4.99
N ILE A 88 -12.06 -6.25 -4.49
CA ILE A 88 -12.04 -7.71 -4.66
C ILE A 88 -12.66 -8.07 -6.01
N GLN A 89 -11.80 -8.60 -6.88
CA GLN A 89 -12.15 -8.93 -8.26
C GLN A 89 -12.78 -10.33 -8.36
N THR A 90 -12.44 -11.24 -7.44
CA THR A 90 -12.95 -12.62 -7.44
C THR A 90 -14.45 -12.66 -7.12
N PRO A 91 -15.27 -13.28 -7.99
CA PRO A 91 -16.70 -13.44 -7.73
C PRO A 91 -16.99 -14.27 -6.47
N GLY A 92 -18.07 -13.92 -5.77
CA GLY A 92 -18.50 -14.62 -4.55
C GLY A 92 -17.69 -14.27 -3.30
N TRP A 93 -16.50 -13.67 -3.43
CA TRP A 93 -15.73 -13.18 -2.28
C TRP A 93 -16.13 -11.77 -1.90
N CYS A 94 -16.13 -11.49 -0.61
CA CYS A 94 -16.24 -10.15 -0.05
C CYS A 94 -15.36 -10.02 1.19
N ALA A 95 -15.25 -8.81 1.71
CA ALA A 95 -14.53 -8.56 2.94
C ALA A 95 -15.33 -7.75 3.95
N ASP A 96 -15.06 -8.04 5.22
CA ASP A 96 -15.48 -7.27 6.38
C ASP A 96 -14.30 -6.47 6.93
N VAL A 97 -14.59 -5.28 7.45
CA VAL A 97 -13.63 -4.48 8.20
C VAL A 97 -14.04 -4.52 9.67
N ALA A 98 -13.18 -5.08 10.51
CA ALA A 98 -13.37 -5.12 11.95
C ALA A 98 -12.23 -4.41 12.66
N PHE A 99 -12.52 -3.72 13.76
CA PHE A 99 -11.49 -3.06 14.56
C PHE A 99 -11.86 -3.02 16.04
N TRP A 100 -10.85 -2.93 16.89
CA TRP A 100 -10.98 -2.74 18.33
C TRP A 100 -11.15 -1.25 18.64
N ASP A 101 -12.25 -0.86 19.29
CA ASP A 101 -12.53 0.54 19.64
C ASP A 101 -11.96 0.97 21.00
N GLY A 102 -11.39 0.03 21.76
CA GLY A 102 -10.95 0.22 23.15
C GLY A 102 -11.69 -0.66 24.14
N GLU A 103 -12.95 -1.02 23.84
CA GLU A 103 -13.81 -1.82 24.72
C GLU A 103 -14.29 -3.11 24.05
N LYS A 104 -14.54 -3.08 22.73
CA LYS A 104 -15.06 -4.21 21.97
C LYS A 104 -14.62 -4.16 20.51
N PHE A 105 -14.78 -5.28 19.82
CA PHE A 105 -14.68 -5.32 18.37
C PHE A 105 -15.96 -4.76 17.73
N ILE A 106 -15.78 -3.90 16.74
CA ILE A 106 -16.84 -3.36 15.88
C ILE A 106 -16.55 -3.78 14.45
N VAL A 107 -17.58 -4.24 13.74
CA VAL A 107 -17.53 -4.44 12.28
C VAL A 107 -18.15 -3.22 11.61
N SER A 108 -17.33 -2.39 10.97
CA SER A 108 -17.78 -1.15 10.31
C SER A 108 -18.37 -1.39 8.93
N GLU A 109 -17.77 -2.28 8.16
CA GLU A 109 -18.21 -2.64 6.81
C GLU A 109 -18.44 -4.15 6.75
N LYS A 110 -19.56 -4.55 6.13
CA LYS A 110 -19.97 -5.95 5.98
C LYS A 110 -20.13 -6.34 4.53
N CYS A 111 -19.55 -7.48 4.17
CA CYS A 111 -19.51 -8.12 2.87
C CYS A 111 -19.37 -7.12 1.72
N ARG A 112 -18.30 -6.33 1.76
CA ARG A 112 -17.99 -5.37 0.71
C ARG A 112 -16.95 -5.93 -0.24
N ARG A 113 -17.21 -5.76 -1.54
CA ARG A 113 -16.22 -6.03 -2.58
C ARG A 113 -15.33 -4.83 -2.87
N ARG A 114 -15.81 -3.63 -2.57
CA ARG A 114 -15.08 -2.37 -2.76
C ARG A 114 -15.08 -1.61 -1.43
N LEU A 115 -13.89 -1.38 -0.90
CA LEU A 115 -13.66 -0.82 0.43
C LEU A 115 -12.75 0.41 0.32
N ALA A 116 -13.19 1.53 0.86
CA ALA A 116 -12.34 2.70 1.08
C ALA A 116 -11.72 2.58 2.48
N ILE A 117 -10.47 2.17 2.54
CA ILE A 117 -9.73 1.93 3.78
C ILE A 117 -8.92 3.18 4.10
N SER A 118 -8.97 3.64 5.34
CA SER A 118 -8.14 4.77 5.78
C SER A 118 -6.64 4.43 5.66
N LYS A 119 -5.79 5.37 5.28
CA LYS A 119 -4.32 5.20 5.35
C LYS A 119 -3.86 4.85 6.78
N TYR A 120 -4.56 5.36 7.79
CA TYR A 120 -4.32 5.08 9.20
C TYR A 120 -4.70 3.66 9.62
N PHE A 121 -5.30 2.86 8.74
CA PHE A 121 -5.46 1.41 8.94
C PHE A 121 -4.12 0.68 8.91
N PHE A 122 -3.05 1.35 8.45
CA PHE A 122 -1.73 0.76 8.29
C PHE A 122 -0.68 1.43 9.18
N VAL A 123 0.17 0.61 9.78
CA VAL A 123 1.45 1.04 10.37
C VAL A 123 2.49 1.10 9.25
N ILE A 124 3.00 2.30 8.99
CA ILE A 124 4.02 2.55 7.97
C ILE A 124 5.40 2.55 8.62
N THR A 125 6.25 1.63 8.16
CA THR A 125 7.64 1.49 8.62
C THR A 125 8.59 2.51 7.98
N SER A 126 9.79 2.67 8.54
CA SER A 126 10.85 3.51 7.96
C SER A 126 11.28 3.07 6.55
N ALA A 127 11.11 1.79 6.22
CA ALA A 127 11.35 1.23 4.89
C ALA A 127 10.15 1.41 3.93
N MET A 128 9.13 2.18 4.32
CA MET A 128 7.93 2.48 3.54
C MET A 128 7.07 1.25 3.21
N TYR A 129 7.11 0.23 4.08
CA TYR A 129 6.15 -0.88 4.08
C TYR A 129 5.01 -0.60 5.05
N TRP A 130 3.79 -0.88 4.61
CA TRP A 130 2.54 -0.56 5.27
C TRP A 130 1.90 -1.87 5.69
N TYR A 131 1.88 -2.14 6.99
CA TYR A 131 1.30 -3.33 7.59
C TYR A 131 -0.06 -2.98 8.17
N VAL A 132 -1.04 -3.87 8.06
CA VAL A 132 -2.31 -3.65 8.75
C VAL A 132 -2.05 -3.50 10.25
N GLU A 133 -2.61 -2.44 10.84
CA GLU A 133 -2.42 -2.15 12.25
C GLU A 133 -3.04 -3.26 13.14
N PRO A 134 -2.39 -3.68 14.24
CA PRO A 134 -2.85 -4.81 15.06
C PRO A 134 -4.28 -4.70 15.64
N GLY A 135 -4.83 -3.50 15.77
CA GLY A 135 -6.21 -3.28 16.22
C GLY A 135 -7.25 -3.43 15.09
N TYR A 136 -6.80 -3.58 13.85
CA TYR A 136 -7.62 -3.63 12.66
C TYR A 136 -7.50 -4.99 11.96
N HIS A 137 -8.62 -5.43 11.41
CA HIS A 137 -8.77 -6.70 10.73
C HIS A 137 -9.53 -6.48 9.42
N LEU A 138 -9.06 -7.14 8.37
CA LEU A 138 -9.70 -7.15 7.07
C LEU A 138 -9.93 -8.60 6.69
N ILE A 139 -11.17 -9.05 6.89
CA ILE A 139 -11.52 -10.47 6.83
C ILE A 139 -12.10 -10.78 5.45
N PHE A 140 -11.40 -11.56 4.66
CA PHE A 140 -11.87 -12.04 3.36
C PHE A 140 -12.59 -13.37 3.53
N TYR A 141 -13.79 -13.49 2.99
CA TYR A 141 -14.58 -14.71 3.09
C TYR A 141 -15.61 -14.81 1.96
N LYS A 142 -16.24 -15.98 1.87
CA LYS A 142 -17.28 -16.31 0.89
C LYS A 142 -18.59 -16.55 1.65
N PRO A 143 -19.54 -15.59 1.66
CA PRO A 143 -20.75 -15.70 2.49
C PRO A 143 -21.64 -16.87 2.09
N ASP A 144 -21.77 -17.13 0.79
CA ASP A 144 -22.72 -18.09 0.23
C ASP A 144 -22.06 -19.39 -0.26
N GLY A 145 -20.97 -19.82 0.37
CA GLY A 145 -20.33 -21.08 -0.03
C GLY A 145 -19.02 -21.41 0.66
N LYS A 146 -18.48 -22.58 0.33
CA LYS A 146 -17.16 -23.01 0.79
C LYS A 146 -16.12 -22.65 -0.25
N PRO A 147 -14.99 -22.04 0.15
CA PRO A 147 -13.87 -21.85 -0.77
C PRO A 147 -13.36 -23.17 -1.36
N GLU A 148 -13.02 -23.18 -2.64
CA GLU A 148 -12.35 -24.34 -3.24
C GLU A 148 -10.89 -24.41 -2.78
N ARG A 149 -10.34 -25.64 -2.72
CA ARG A 149 -8.93 -25.81 -2.35
C ARG A 149 -8.03 -25.19 -3.43
N TYR A 150 -7.14 -24.29 -3.01
CA TYR A 150 -6.30 -23.45 -3.85
C TYR A 150 -7.06 -22.48 -4.76
N GLU A 151 -8.31 -22.14 -4.41
CA GLU A 151 -9.06 -21.05 -5.06
C GLU A 151 -8.22 -19.78 -5.03
N LEU A 152 -8.06 -19.14 -6.19
CA LEU A 152 -7.30 -17.90 -6.33
C LEU A 152 -8.23 -16.72 -6.01
N VAL A 153 -7.86 -15.93 -5.00
CA VAL A 153 -8.53 -14.69 -4.65
C VAL A 153 -7.64 -13.52 -5.08
N ASN A 154 -8.16 -12.68 -5.96
CA ASN A 154 -7.50 -11.51 -6.51
C ASN A 154 -8.22 -10.22 -6.11
N PHE A 155 -7.42 -9.18 -5.91
CA PHE A 155 -7.91 -7.85 -5.58
C PHE A 155 -6.96 -6.79 -6.14
N THR A 156 -7.46 -5.58 -6.28
CA THR A 156 -6.67 -4.40 -6.63
C THR A 156 -6.64 -3.45 -5.44
N VAL A 157 -5.55 -2.69 -5.35
CA VAL A 157 -5.39 -1.64 -4.35
C VAL A 157 -4.96 -0.37 -5.06
N THR A 158 -5.76 0.69 -4.90
CA THR A 158 -5.55 1.99 -5.52
C THR A 158 -5.29 3.05 -4.46
N TYR A 159 -4.27 3.86 -4.67
CA TYR A 159 -3.92 4.99 -3.83
C TYR A 159 -3.52 6.18 -4.70
N GLY A 160 -4.33 7.24 -4.66
CA GLY A 160 -4.25 8.32 -5.64
C GLY A 160 -4.46 7.82 -7.07
N GLU A 161 -3.47 8.10 -7.92
CA GLU A 161 -3.45 7.68 -9.33
C GLU A 161 -2.74 6.33 -9.56
N LYS A 162 -2.24 5.69 -8.49
CA LYS A 162 -1.48 4.44 -8.57
C LYS A 162 -2.37 3.25 -8.20
N THR A 163 -2.38 2.24 -9.04
CA THR A 163 -3.08 0.96 -8.79
C THR A 163 -2.11 -0.19 -8.96
N ASP A 164 -2.13 -1.14 -8.03
CA ASP A 164 -1.45 -2.43 -8.14
C ASP A 164 -2.41 -3.56 -7.75
N TRP A 165 -2.04 -4.79 -8.05
CA TRP A 165 -2.85 -5.98 -7.75
C TRP A 165 -2.17 -6.87 -6.69
N GLY A 166 -3.01 -7.52 -5.91
CA GLY A 166 -2.64 -8.57 -4.97
C GLY A 166 -3.43 -9.83 -5.25
N ALA A 167 -2.88 -10.98 -4.88
CA ALA A 167 -3.59 -12.24 -4.95
C ALA A 167 -3.08 -13.23 -3.92
N PHE A 168 -3.94 -14.14 -3.49
CA PHE A 168 -3.56 -15.28 -2.65
C PHE A 168 -4.36 -16.50 -3.08
N LYS A 169 -3.82 -17.69 -2.78
CA LYS A 169 -4.54 -18.94 -2.89
C LYS A 169 -4.97 -19.38 -1.51
N VAL A 170 -6.17 -19.90 -1.37
CA VAL A 170 -6.65 -20.39 -0.07
C VAL A 170 -6.45 -21.90 0.06
N ALA A 171 -6.14 -22.38 1.26
CA ALA A 171 -6.06 -23.81 1.53
C ALA A 171 -6.64 -24.13 2.90
N TYR A 172 -7.27 -25.29 3.03
CA TYR A 172 -7.67 -25.79 4.33
C TYR A 172 -6.44 -26.20 5.15
N GLY A 173 -6.41 -25.82 6.42
CA GLY A 173 -5.43 -26.34 7.37
C GLY A 173 -5.50 -27.86 7.48
N LYS A 174 -4.40 -28.50 7.91
CA LYS A 174 -4.45 -29.92 8.27
C LYS A 174 -5.33 -30.07 9.51
N SER A 175 -6.36 -30.91 9.40
CA SER A 175 -7.15 -31.40 10.55
C SER A 175 -6.31 -32.32 11.42
#